data_AF-A0A9W7BLK0-F1
#
_entry.id   AF-A0A9W7BLK0-F1
#
_cell.length_a   1.000
_cell.length_b   1.000
_cell.length_c   1.000
_cell.angle_alpha   90.00
_cell.angle_beta   90.00
_cell.angle_gamma   90.00
#
_symmetry.space_group_name_H-M   'P 1'
#
loop_
_entity.id
_entity.type
_entity.pdbx_description
1 polymer ?
#
loop_
_entity_poly.entity_id
_entity_poly.type
_entity_poly.pdbx_seq_one_letter_code
_entity_poly.pdbx_strand_id
1 'polypeptide(L)'
;MDQENIITSLRTSLQHAQAIIDQLATKNPALLNEIVSALPVPPPLVSSASTFTPAPISEAQAGTMFAESRNMERDAFFKARIAAGIDDNKIIDLTPKIDCKKEVERASKNGPIGLVNVMKLYPEEEAVQRRSLRLLIPLSKNPSTRTLLGSYGLIPLISTLLKLHHKTSEGCTHFSIRVLSNLAFSDNDNKAKIGQLVLDDILLGMKNYPDNLELQCDGMSVLCNLGHESDTNKRLIAQRGGVSSVLDAMEGHLGSLKIQRQACWALLTVAGDEVAAKRVASDGGVGAVLAAMVNFEGEGDLQGFGIWALCNVAFGSEALARFVAQNGAPEVAQRAIYKHPGVKEVMSKAEELMKRIGKYVKPTNTIGKPIQQS
;
A
#
# COMPACT_ATOMS: atom_id res chain seq x y z
N MET A 1 -19.83 27.90 6.83
CA MET A 1 -19.79 28.32 5.42
C MET A 1 -21.23 28.61 5.01
N ASP A 2 -21.53 29.84 4.58
CA ASP A 2 -22.91 30.37 4.48
C ASP A 2 -23.85 29.51 3.63
N GLN A 3 -25.07 29.28 4.13
CA GLN A 3 -26.16 28.57 3.42
C GLN A 3 -26.41 29.15 2.02
N GLU A 4 -26.12 30.43 1.84
CA GLU A 4 -26.23 31.16 0.58
C GLU A 4 -25.28 30.61 -0.51
N ASN A 5 -24.09 30.16 -0.14
CA ASN A 5 -23.14 29.53 -1.06
C ASN A 5 -23.60 28.14 -1.51
N ILE A 6 -24.27 27.40 -0.63
CA ILE A 6 -24.85 26.08 -0.93
C ILE A 6 -26.03 26.24 -1.89
N ILE A 7 -26.93 27.20 -1.61
CA ILE A 7 -28.07 27.52 -2.49
C ILE A 7 -27.59 28.00 -3.86
N THR A 8 -26.53 28.81 -3.91
CA THR A 8 -25.95 29.28 -5.18
C THR A 8 -25.32 28.14 -5.98
N SER A 9 -24.64 27.21 -5.31
CA SER A 9 -24.08 26.01 -5.94
C SER A 9 -25.17 25.05 -6.46
N LEU A 10 -26.26 24.90 -5.72
CA LEU A 10 -27.44 24.13 -6.12
C LEU A 10 -28.11 24.74 -7.36
N ARG A 11 -28.35 26.06 -7.37
CA ARG A 11 -28.91 26.74 -8.56
C ARG A 11 -28.03 26.59 -9.79
N THR A 12 -26.71 26.71 -9.62
CA THR A 12 -25.75 26.56 -10.73
C THR A 12 -25.78 25.14 -11.29
N SER A 13 -25.88 24.13 -10.42
CA SER A 13 -25.95 22.72 -10.84
C SER A 13 -27.26 22.40 -11.56
N LEU A 14 -28.38 22.93 -11.07
CA LEU A 14 -29.70 22.82 -11.71
C LEU A 14 -29.73 23.53 -13.08
N GLN A 15 -29.10 24.70 -13.20
CA GLN A 15 -28.99 25.42 -14.47
C GLN A 15 -28.16 24.64 -15.50
N HIS A 16 -27.07 23.98 -15.09
CA HIS A 16 -26.30 23.12 -15.98
C HIS A 16 -27.08 21.88 -16.41
N ALA A 17 -27.81 21.23 -15.49
CA ALA A 17 -28.68 20.11 -15.83
C ALA A 17 -29.78 20.52 -16.83
N GLN A 18 -30.40 21.68 -16.63
CA GLN A 18 -31.40 22.23 -17.54
C GLN A 18 -30.82 22.56 -18.92
N ALA A 19 -29.61 23.14 -18.97
CA ALA A 19 -28.94 23.42 -20.24
C ALA A 19 -28.61 22.14 -21.03
N ILE A 20 -28.28 21.04 -20.36
CA ILE A 20 -28.06 19.73 -20.98
C ILE A 20 -29.39 19.15 -21.51
N ILE A 21 -30.46 19.26 -20.74
CA ILE A 21 -31.82 18.85 -21.14
C ILE A 21 -32.25 19.63 -22.39
N ASP A 22 -32.04 20.95 -22.43
CA ASP A 22 -32.40 21.81 -23.56
C ASP A 22 -31.54 21.51 -24.81
N GLN A 23 -30.26 21.18 -24.63
CA GLN A 23 -29.38 20.74 -25.72
C GLN A 23 -29.76 19.35 -26.26
N LEU A 24 -30.26 18.46 -25.42
CA LEU A 24 -30.77 17.15 -25.84
C LEU A 24 -32.13 17.29 -26.54
N ALA A 25 -33.00 18.18 -26.05
CA ALA A 25 -34.31 18.50 -26.62
C ALA A 25 -34.19 19.06 -28.05
N THR A 26 -33.18 19.88 -28.30
CA THR A 26 -32.92 20.47 -29.63
C THR A 26 -32.31 19.50 -30.62
N LYS A 27 -31.57 18.48 -30.17
CA LYS A 27 -30.89 17.51 -31.04
C LYS A 27 -31.67 16.22 -31.29
N ASN A 28 -32.50 15.79 -30.34
CA ASN A 28 -33.30 14.57 -30.50
C ASN A 28 -34.57 14.59 -29.62
N PRO A 29 -35.64 15.27 -30.08
CA PRO A 29 -36.85 15.48 -29.28
C PRO A 29 -37.62 14.19 -28.93
N ALA A 30 -37.45 13.12 -29.71
CA ALA A 30 -38.06 11.81 -29.43
C ALA A 30 -37.40 11.12 -28.21
N LEU A 31 -36.07 11.22 -28.09
CA LEU A 31 -35.31 10.66 -26.98
C LEU A 31 -35.61 11.37 -25.64
N LEU A 32 -35.88 12.67 -25.70
CA LEU A 32 -36.28 13.45 -24.53
C LEU A 32 -37.62 12.94 -23.95
N ASN A 33 -38.60 12.65 -24.81
CA ASN A 33 -39.91 12.14 -24.38
C ASN A 33 -39.81 10.74 -23.76
N GLU A 34 -38.94 9.87 -24.27
CA GLU A 34 -38.67 8.57 -23.65
C GLU A 34 -38.00 8.71 -22.28
N ILE A 35 -36.98 9.57 -22.16
CA ILE A 35 -36.28 9.81 -20.88
C ILE A 35 -37.24 10.43 -19.85
N VAL A 36 -38.05 11.41 -20.24
CA VAL A 36 -39.05 12.05 -19.36
C VAL A 36 -40.12 11.04 -18.92
N SER A 37 -40.52 10.12 -19.79
CA SER A 37 -41.47 9.05 -19.45
C SER A 37 -40.88 7.97 -18.52
N ALA A 38 -39.55 7.83 -18.49
CA ALA A 38 -38.83 6.86 -17.68
C ALA A 38 -38.41 7.40 -16.30
N LEU A 39 -38.52 8.71 -16.06
CA LEU A 39 -38.30 9.30 -14.75
C LEU A 39 -39.48 8.99 -13.82
N PRO A 40 -39.23 8.61 -12.55
CA PRO A 40 -40.29 8.37 -11.59
C PRO A 40 -41.10 9.66 -11.38
N VAL A 41 -42.42 9.57 -11.57
CA VAL A 41 -43.34 10.68 -11.28
C VAL A 41 -43.17 11.04 -9.81
N PRO A 42 -42.80 12.29 -9.46
CA PRO A 42 -42.71 12.68 -8.06
C PRO A 42 -44.09 12.53 -7.42
N PRO A 43 -44.17 12.03 -6.17
CA PRO A 43 -45.44 11.90 -5.49
C PRO A 43 -46.15 13.25 -5.45
N PRO A 44 -47.49 13.29 -5.58
CA PRO A 44 -48.23 14.54 -5.55
C PRO A 44 -47.90 15.28 -4.26
N LEU A 45 -47.55 16.56 -4.39
CA LEU A 45 -47.33 17.45 -3.25
C LEU A 45 -48.61 17.45 -2.42
N VAL A 46 -48.55 16.83 -1.24
CA VAL A 46 -49.63 16.85 -0.26
C VAL A 46 -49.84 18.31 0.13
N SER A 47 -50.96 18.88 -0.29
CA SER A 47 -51.38 20.24 0.06
C SER A 47 -51.85 20.25 1.51
N SER A 48 -50.92 20.25 2.45
CA SER A 48 -51.19 20.72 3.80
C SER A 48 -49.97 21.48 4.28
N ALA A 49 -50.08 22.80 4.24
CA ALA A 49 -49.15 23.70 4.91
C ALA A 49 -49.18 23.41 6.41
N SER A 50 -48.23 22.62 6.89
CA SER A 50 -47.90 22.55 8.31
C SER A 50 -46.39 22.38 8.43
N THR A 51 -45.75 23.49 8.81
CA THR A 51 -44.40 23.66 9.36
C THR A 51 -43.58 22.36 9.49
N PHE A 52 -42.90 21.96 8.43
CA PHE A 52 -41.82 21.00 8.50
C PHE A 52 -40.52 21.78 8.62
N THR A 53 -40.00 21.95 9.83
CA THR A 53 -38.59 22.35 10.02
C THR A 53 -37.75 21.10 9.78
N PRO A 54 -36.99 21.00 8.67
CA PRO A 54 -36.13 19.84 8.48
C PRO A 54 -35.04 19.85 9.54
N ALA A 55 -34.81 18.69 10.17
CA ALA A 55 -33.74 18.54 11.15
C ALA A 55 -32.38 18.89 10.49
N PRO A 56 -31.45 19.52 11.23
CA PRO A 56 -30.15 19.89 10.69
C PRO A 56 -29.37 18.63 10.27
N ILE A 57 -29.11 18.53 8.98
CA ILE A 57 -28.36 17.44 8.36
C ILE A 57 -26.87 17.78 8.51
N SER A 58 -26.06 16.88 9.05
CA SER A 58 -24.60 17.10 9.18
C SER A 58 -23.93 17.17 7.80
N GLU A 59 -22.80 17.87 7.66
CA GLU A 59 -22.03 17.94 6.40
C GLU A 59 -21.67 16.55 5.84
N ALA A 60 -21.42 15.58 6.72
CA ALA A 60 -21.16 14.20 6.34
C ALA A 60 -22.38 13.53 5.69
N GLN A 61 -23.57 13.73 6.27
CA GLN A 61 -24.83 13.20 5.74
C GLN A 61 -25.24 13.89 4.44
N ALA A 62 -25.03 15.19 4.32
CA ALA A 62 -25.23 15.92 3.07
C ALA A 62 -24.29 15.37 1.99
N GLY A 63 -23.01 15.14 2.33
CA GLY A 63 -22.01 14.56 1.43
C GLY A 63 -22.37 13.17 0.89
N THR A 64 -22.89 12.27 1.74
CA THR A 64 -23.39 10.95 1.30
C THR A 64 -24.62 11.07 0.43
N MET A 65 -25.60 11.92 0.79
CA MET A 65 -26.80 12.14 -0.02
C MET A 65 -26.46 12.74 -1.41
N PHE A 66 -25.45 13.63 -1.50
CA PHE A 66 -24.94 14.16 -2.77
C PHE A 66 -24.21 13.11 -3.63
N ALA A 67 -23.61 12.10 -3.02
CA ALA A 67 -22.97 11.00 -3.74
C ALA A 67 -24.00 9.98 -4.22
N GLU A 68 -24.96 9.63 -3.37
CA GLU A 68 -26.06 8.71 -3.69
C GLU A 68 -26.93 9.27 -4.81
N SER A 69 -27.32 10.55 -4.76
CA SER A 69 -28.11 11.19 -5.81
C SER A 69 -27.41 11.18 -7.18
N ARG A 70 -26.13 11.54 -7.24
CA ARG A 70 -25.35 11.51 -8.50
C ARG A 70 -25.08 10.10 -9.02
N ASN A 71 -24.94 9.12 -8.12
CA ASN A 71 -24.82 7.71 -8.49
C ASN A 71 -26.14 7.18 -9.04
N MET A 72 -27.28 7.56 -8.46
CA MET A 72 -28.62 7.21 -8.97
C MET A 72 -28.88 7.84 -10.34
N GLU A 73 -28.45 9.10 -10.56
CA GLU A 73 -28.53 9.75 -11.87
C GLU A 73 -27.67 9.05 -12.95
N ARG A 74 -26.44 8.65 -12.61
CA ARG A 74 -25.59 7.86 -13.53
C ARG A 74 -26.15 6.47 -13.80
N ASP A 75 -26.70 5.80 -12.79
CA ASP A 75 -27.26 4.45 -12.92
C ASP A 75 -28.57 4.45 -13.74
N ALA A 76 -29.41 5.48 -13.55
CA ALA A 76 -30.59 5.72 -14.38
C ALA A 76 -30.21 6.03 -15.83
N PHE A 77 -29.17 6.85 -16.06
CA PHE A 77 -28.65 7.14 -17.39
C PHE A 77 -28.10 5.89 -18.09
N PHE A 78 -27.41 5.02 -17.35
CA PHE A 78 -26.86 3.76 -17.89
C PHE A 78 -27.97 2.76 -18.24
N LYS A 79 -28.99 2.62 -17.38
CA LYS A 79 -30.17 1.77 -17.65
C LYS A 79 -30.98 2.25 -18.84
N ALA A 80 -31.16 3.58 -19.01
CA ALA A 80 -31.82 4.16 -20.17
C ALA A 80 -31.06 3.88 -21.48
N ARG A 81 -29.72 3.87 -21.44
CA ARG A 81 -28.88 3.54 -22.62
C ARG A 81 -29.00 2.10 -23.08
N ILE A 82 -29.06 1.14 -22.15
CA ILE A 82 -29.27 -0.28 -22.45
C ILE A 82 -30.65 -0.51 -23.05
N ALA A 83 -31.68 0.14 -22.50
CA ALA A 83 -33.04 0.06 -23.01
C ALA A 83 -33.19 0.61 -24.45
N ALA A 84 -32.35 1.58 -24.84
CA ALA A 84 -32.35 2.20 -26.16
C ALA A 84 -31.52 1.45 -27.23
N GLY A 85 -30.91 0.29 -26.92
CA GLY A 85 -30.23 -0.56 -27.91
C GLY A 85 -28.97 0.07 -28.55
N ILE A 86 -28.32 0.98 -27.82
CA ILE A 86 -27.16 1.74 -28.30
C ILE A 86 -25.90 0.86 -28.27
N ASP A 87 -25.32 0.57 -29.44
CA ASP A 87 -24.07 -0.19 -29.62
C ASP A 87 -22.86 0.62 -29.13
N ASP A 88 -22.31 0.23 -27.97
CA ASP A 88 -21.20 0.91 -27.28
C ASP A 88 -19.91 0.99 -28.11
N ASN A 89 -19.76 0.19 -29.17
CA ASN A 89 -18.57 0.23 -30.04
C ASN A 89 -18.59 1.36 -31.08
N LYS A 90 -19.73 2.05 -31.28
CA LYS A 90 -19.87 3.12 -32.28
C LYS A 90 -20.02 4.52 -31.70
N ILE A 91 -20.11 4.66 -30.38
CA ILE A 91 -20.14 5.96 -29.72
C ILE A 91 -18.71 6.36 -29.36
N ILE A 92 -18.18 7.31 -30.13
CA ILE A 92 -17.08 8.17 -29.67
C ILE A 92 -17.56 8.83 -28.37
N ASP A 93 -17.04 8.34 -27.24
CA ASP A 93 -16.97 8.91 -25.89
C ASP A 93 -17.59 10.32 -25.72
N LEU A 94 -18.93 10.38 -25.58
CA LEU A 94 -19.70 11.60 -25.29
C LEU A 94 -19.92 11.81 -23.78
N THR A 95 -19.34 10.96 -22.93
CA THR A 95 -19.22 11.26 -21.50
C THR A 95 -18.27 12.44 -21.34
N PRO A 96 -18.65 13.54 -20.64
CA PRO A 96 -17.73 14.64 -20.39
C PRO A 96 -16.50 14.06 -19.68
N LYS A 97 -15.35 14.03 -20.36
CA LYS A 97 -14.10 13.60 -19.74
C LYS A 97 -13.82 14.53 -18.58
N ILE A 98 -13.90 13.96 -17.37
CA ILE A 98 -13.51 14.65 -16.14
C ILE A 98 -12.09 15.19 -16.30
N ASP A 99 -11.90 16.47 -16.02
CA ASP A 99 -10.57 17.04 -15.86
C ASP A 99 -10.00 16.57 -14.51
N CYS A 100 -9.41 15.37 -14.54
CA CYS A 100 -8.84 14.72 -13.37
C CYS A 100 -7.80 15.60 -12.65
N LYS A 101 -7.08 16.45 -13.41
CA LYS A 101 -6.08 17.36 -12.83
C LYS A 101 -6.79 18.44 -12.02
N LYS A 102 -7.77 19.11 -12.62
CA LYS A 102 -8.52 20.20 -11.97
C LYS A 102 -9.28 19.72 -10.74
N GLU A 103 -9.90 18.54 -10.79
CA GLU A 103 -10.61 17.97 -9.65
C GLU A 103 -9.67 17.66 -8.48
N VAL A 104 -8.50 17.07 -8.75
CA VAL A 104 -7.49 16.78 -7.71
C VAL A 104 -6.89 18.08 -7.16
N GLU A 105 -6.61 19.08 -8.00
CA GLU A 105 -6.11 20.40 -7.55
C GLU A 105 -7.14 21.16 -6.70
N ARG A 106 -8.43 21.03 -7.02
CA ARG A 106 -9.50 21.59 -6.18
C ARG A 106 -9.55 20.87 -4.84
N ALA A 107 -9.48 19.53 -4.86
CA ALA A 107 -9.52 18.69 -3.68
C ALA A 107 -8.32 18.93 -2.75
N SER A 108 -7.11 19.12 -3.29
CA SER A 108 -5.89 19.33 -2.51
C SER A 108 -5.92 20.61 -1.67
N LYS A 109 -6.72 21.63 -2.06
CA LYS A 109 -6.93 22.84 -1.26
C LYS A 109 -7.62 22.57 0.07
N ASN A 110 -8.35 21.45 0.18
CA ASN A 110 -8.99 20.98 1.41
C ASN A 110 -8.08 20.00 2.19
N GLY A 111 -6.77 20.00 1.90
CA GLY A 111 -5.79 19.18 2.59
C GLY A 111 -5.88 17.68 2.28
N PRO A 112 -5.30 16.82 3.14
CA PRO A 112 -5.25 15.37 2.92
C PRO A 112 -6.65 14.74 2.83
N ILE A 113 -7.62 15.25 3.60
CA ILE A 113 -9.00 14.74 3.58
C ILE A 113 -9.70 15.03 2.26
N GLY A 114 -9.47 16.22 1.67
CA GLY A 114 -9.98 16.53 0.34
C GLY A 114 -9.52 15.53 -0.72
N LEU A 115 -8.24 15.13 -0.67
CA LEU A 115 -7.67 14.12 -1.55
C LEU A 115 -8.34 12.74 -1.36
N VAL A 116 -8.60 12.32 -0.12
CA VAL A 116 -9.34 11.08 0.13
C VAL A 116 -10.77 11.15 -0.42
N ASN A 117 -11.43 12.30 -0.31
CA ASN A 117 -12.79 12.47 -0.79
C ASN A 117 -12.89 12.42 -2.32
N VAL A 118 -11.97 13.06 -3.05
CA VAL A 118 -11.97 12.97 -4.52
C VAL A 118 -11.60 11.55 -4.99
N MET A 119 -10.74 10.84 -4.25
CA MET A 119 -10.47 9.41 -4.53
C MET A 119 -11.71 8.53 -4.34
N LYS A 120 -12.52 8.78 -3.30
CA LYS A 120 -13.80 8.09 -3.08
C LYS A 120 -14.84 8.40 -4.16
N LEU A 121 -14.81 9.62 -4.71
CA LEU A 121 -15.76 10.06 -5.73
C LEU A 121 -15.47 9.43 -7.11
N TYR A 122 -14.20 9.14 -7.41
CA TYR A 122 -13.78 8.63 -8.71
C TYR A 122 -12.90 7.37 -8.60
N PRO A 123 -13.37 6.28 -7.97
CA PRO A 123 -12.55 5.08 -7.69
C PRO A 123 -12.00 4.39 -8.96
N GLU A 124 -12.76 4.44 -10.05
CA GLU A 124 -12.39 3.86 -11.35
C GLU A 124 -11.42 4.73 -12.16
N GLU A 125 -11.32 6.03 -11.84
CA GLU A 125 -10.49 6.97 -12.60
C GLU A 125 -9.02 6.88 -12.14
N GLU A 126 -8.25 6.00 -12.79
CA GLU A 126 -6.82 5.79 -12.51
C GLU A 126 -6.04 7.13 -12.40
N ALA A 127 -6.35 8.06 -13.30
CA ALA A 127 -5.77 9.39 -13.35
C ALA A 127 -6.02 10.23 -12.09
N VAL A 128 -7.18 10.10 -11.44
CA VAL A 128 -7.50 10.74 -10.16
C VAL A 128 -6.75 10.03 -9.04
N GLN A 129 -6.84 8.70 -8.99
CA GLN A 129 -6.23 7.89 -7.94
C GLN A 129 -4.71 8.11 -7.86
N ARG A 130 -4.03 7.98 -9.00
CA ARG A 130 -2.58 8.16 -9.11
C ARG A 130 -2.13 9.55 -8.69
N ARG A 131 -2.84 10.61 -9.11
CA ARG A 131 -2.50 12.00 -8.75
C ARG A 131 -2.72 12.26 -7.27
N SER A 132 -3.83 11.81 -6.71
CA SER A 132 -4.15 11.98 -5.29
C SER A 132 -3.18 11.23 -4.39
N LEU A 133 -2.88 9.96 -4.70
CA LEU A 133 -1.89 9.17 -3.96
C LEU A 133 -0.52 9.84 -3.99
N ARG A 134 -0.08 10.35 -5.14
CA ARG A 134 1.19 11.08 -5.26
C ARG A 134 1.26 12.31 -4.34
N LEU A 135 0.16 13.04 -4.19
CA LEU A 135 0.08 14.18 -3.27
C LEU A 135 -0.03 13.74 -1.80
N LEU A 136 -0.61 12.58 -1.52
CA LEU A 136 -0.69 12.01 -0.16
C LEU A 136 0.65 11.47 0.35
N ILE A 137 1.60 11.11 -0.52
CA ILE A 137 2.93 10.61 -0.10
C ILE A 137 3.66 11.60 0.83
N PRO A 138 3.90 12.87 0.48
CA PRO A 138 4.56 13.80 1.40
C PRO A 138 3.72 14.09 2.65
N LEU A 139 2.39 14.15 2.52
CA LEU A 139 1.48 14.45 3.64
C LEU A 139 1.46 13.33 4.68
N SER A 140 1.47 12.07 4.23
CA SER A 140 1.50 10.89 5.09
C SER A 140 2.82 10.72 5.86
N LYS A 141 3.86 11.50 5.59
CA LYS A 141 5.07 11.49 6.41
C LYS A 141 4.89 12.19 7.76
N ASN A 142 3.88 13.05 7.92
CA ASN A 142 3.65 13.77 9.18
C ASN A 142 2.83 12.90 10.16
N PRO A 143 3.27 12.71 11.43
CA PRO A 143 2.57 11.88 12.42
C PRO A 143 1.08 12.20 12.57
N SER A 144 0.70 13.48 12.73
CA SER A 144 -0.70 13.87 12.91
C SER A 144 -1.55 13.55 11.68
N THR A 145 -0.96 13.61 10.49
CA THR A 145 -1.65 13.29 9.23
C THR A 145 -1.80 11.78 9.04
N ARG A 146 -0.87 10.96 9.52
CA ARG A 146 -0.99 9.48 9.46
C ARG A 146 -2.20 8.98 10.22
N THR A 147 -2.34 9.43 11.47
CA THR A 147 -3.46 9.04 12.32
C THR A 147 -4.78 9.55 11.74
N LEU A 148 -4.81 10.79 11.25
CA LEU A 148 -5.99 11.36 10.58
C LEU A 148 -6.40 10.58 9.33
N LEU A 149 -5.47 10.29 8.42
CA LEU A 149 -5.76 9.54 7.19
C LEU A 149 -6.23 8.11 7.48
N GLY A 150 -5.60 7.47 8.47
CA GLY A 150 -5.96 6.13 8.93
C GLY A 150 -7.34 6.06 9.59
N SER A 151 -7.73 7.07 10.37
CA SER A 151 -9.07 7.15 10.97
C SER A 151 -10.15 7.54 9.96
N TYR A 152 -9.81 8.33 8.94
CA TYR A 152 -10.74 8.76 7.89
C TYR A 152 -11.01 7.68 6.81
N GLY A 153 -10.44 6.49 6.97
CA GLY A 153 -10.70 5.34 6.12
C GLY A 153 -9.87 5.31 4.84
N LEU A 154 -8.67 5.92 4.81
CA LEU A 154 -7.77 5.78 3.67
C LEU A 154 -7.27 4.34 3.48
N ILE A 155 -7.03 3.59 4.57
CA ILE A 155 -6.50 2.21 4.49
C ILE A 155 -7.48 1.26 3.76
N PRO A 156 -8.79 1.17 4.12
CA PRO A 156 -9.76 0.39 3.36
C PRO A 156 -9.95 0.87 1.92
N LEU A 157 -9.89 2.18 1.68
CA LEU A 157 -9.94 2.74 0.33
C LEU A 157 -8.76 2.22 -0.50
N ILE A 158 -7.54 2.26 0.02
CA ILE A 158 -6.35 1.75 -0.67
C ILE A 158 -6.48 0.25 -0.97
N SER A 159 -7.02 -0.58 -0.06
CA SER A 159 -7.29 -2.00 -0.36
C SER A 159 -8.21 -2.16 -1.57
N THR A 160 -9.27 -1.36 -1.64
CA THR A 160 -10.20 -1.36 -2.79
C THR A 160 -9.47 -0.98 -4.08
N LEU A 161 -8.62 0.05 -4.03
CA LEU A 161 -7.85 0.52 -5.18
C LEU A 161 -6.83 -0.50 -5.66
N LEU A 162 -6.13 -1.18 -4.74
CA LEU A 162 -5.20 -2.25 -5.11
C LEU A 162 -5.97 -3.38 -5.78
N LYS A 163 -7.12 -3.81 -5.25
CA LYS A 163 -7.95 -4.85 -5.88
C LYS A 163 -8.43 -4.46 -7.27
N LEU A 164 -8.76 -3.20 -7.48
CA LEU A 164 -9.24 -2.70 -8.76
C LEU A 164 -8.12 -2.52 -9.79
N HIS A 165 -6.98 -1.97 -9.38
CA HIS A 165 -5.93 -1.47 -10.28
C HIS A 165 -4.61 -2.27 -10.25
N HIS A 166 -4.48 -3.31 -9.42
CA HIS A 166 -3.23 -4.07 -9.23
C HIS A 166 -2.63 -4.65 -10.51
N LYS A 167 -3.41 -4.87 -11.58
CA LYS A 167 -2.90 -5.38 -12.88
C LYS A 167 -2.80 -4.32 -13.96
N THR A 168 -3.47 -3.19 -13.78
CA THR A 168 -3.66 -2.18 -14.83
C THR A 168 -2.83 -0.93 -14.60
N SER A 169 -2.42 -0.65 -13.35
CA SER A 169 -1.63 0.53 -13.02
C SER A 169 -0.55 0.24 -11.97
N GLU A 170 0.68 0.11 -12.46
CA GLU A 170 1.90 0.10 -11.65
C GLU A 170 2.00 1.35 -10.78
N GLY A 171 1.65 2.52 -11.36
CA GLY A 171 1.74 3.81 -10.66
C GLY A 171 0.79 3.90 -9.46
N CYS A 172 -0.46 3.45 -9.60
CA CYS A 172 -1.39 3.36 -8.48
C CYS A 172 -0.92 2.37 -7.42
N THR A 173 -0.42 1.21 -7.84
CA THR A 173 0.08 0.16 -6.93
C THR A 173 1.27 0.67 -6.11
N HIS A 174 2.28 1.21 -6.77
CA HIS A 174 3.47 1.77 -6.13
C HIS A 174 3.11 2.91 -5.16
N PHE A 175 2.35 3.91 -5.59
CA PHE A 175 2.02 5.04 -4.71
C PHE A 175 1.13 4.63 -3.53
N SER A 176 0.26 3.65 -3.72
CA SER A 176 -0.53 3.05 -2.63
C SER A 176 0.38 2.43 -1.56
N ILE A 177 1.32 1.57 -1.98
CA ILE A 177 2.26 0.90 -1.08
C ILE A 177 3.15 1.92 -0.36
N ARG A 178 3.64 2.96 -1.06
CA ARG A 178 4.39 4.07 -0.44
C ARG A 178 3.58 4.80 0.63
N VAL A 179 2.32 5.11 0.37
CA VAL A 179 1.43 5.75 1.36
C VAL A 179 1.21 4.82 2.56
N LEU A 180 0.94 3.53 2.33
CA LEU A 180 0.76 2.55 3.41
C LEU A 180 2.02 2.41 4.28
N SER A 181 3.22 2.44 3.67
CA SER A 181 4.49 2.41 4.39
C SER A 181 4.60 3.59 5.36
N ASN A 182 4.28 4.80 4.88
CA ASN A 182 4.26 6.00 5.71
C ASN A 182 3.21 5.91 6.83
N LEU A 183 2.00 5.42 6.53
CA LEU A 183 0.91 5.29 7.52
C LEU A 183 1.23 4.27 8.61
N ALA A 184 1.99 3.21 8.31
CA ALA A 184 2.41 2.20 9.29
C ALA A 184 3.55 2.68 10.21
N PHE A 185 4.28 3.75 9.85
CA PHE A 185 5.42 4.21 10.63
C PHE A 185 4.97 4.88 11.94
N SER A 186 5.36 4.28 13.06
CA SER A 186 5.09 4.75 14.43
C SER A 186 3.61 4.95 14.77
N ASP A 187 2.68 4.25 14.11
CA ASP A 187 1.24 4.31 14.39
C ASP A 187 0.66 2.90 14.52
N ASN A 188 0.42 2.45 15.75
CA ASN A 188 0.04 1.05 16.03
C ASN A 188 -1.36 0.69 15.52
N ASP A 189 -2.29 1.64 15.52
CA ASP A 189 -3.64 1.43 15.00
C ASP A 189 -3.60 1.21 13.48
N ASN A 190 -2.82 2.03 12.78
CA ASN A 190 -2.60 1.86 11.35
C ASN A 190 -1.86 0.56 11.04
N LYS A 191 -0.83 0.20 11.80
CA LYS A 191 -0.14 -1.10 11.64
C LYS A 191 -1.12 -2.27 11.72
N ALA A 192 -2.00 -2.28 12.73
CA ALA A 192 -2.99 -3.34 12.89
C ALA A 192 -3.96 -3.40 11.70
N LYS A 193 -4.51 -2.25 11.28
CA LYS A 193 -5.44 -2.16 10.13
C LYS A 193 -4.80 -2.62 8.83
N ILE A 194 -3.57 -2.16 8.55
CA ILE A 194 -2.84 -2.51 7.32
C ILE A 194 -2.53 -4.00 7.30
N GLY A 195 -2.02 -4.56 8.40
CA GLY A 195 -1.72 -5.99 8.51
C GLY A 195 -2.95 -6.86 8.27
N GLN A 196 -4.10 -6.50 8.83
CA GLN A 196 -5.33 -7.29 8.71
C GLN A 196 -5.99 -7.17 7.33
N LEU A 197 -6.07 -5.96 6.78
CA LEU A 197 -6.92 -5.65 5.62
C LEU A 197 -6.17 -5.61 4.28
N VAL A 198 -4.88 -5.24 4.29
CA VAL A 198 -4.17 -4.82 3.05
C VAL A 198 -2.90 -5.61 2.79
N LEU A 199 -2.42 -6.42 3.74
CA LEU A 199 -1.18 -7.17 3.59
C LEU A 199 -1.15 -8.03 2.32
N ASP A 200 -2.20 -8.81 2.04
CA ASP A 200 -2.27 -9.65 0.84
C ASP A 200 -2.23 -8.82 -0.45
N ASP A 201 -2.90 -7.66 -0.46
CA ASP A 201 -2.90 -6.75 -1.61
C ASP A 201 -1.51 -6.16 -1.88
N ILE A 202 -0.73 -5.88 -0.83
CA ILE A 202 0.67 -5.41 -0.94
C ILE A 202 1.56 -6.50 -1.52
N LEU A 203 1.46 -7.73 -0.99
CA LEU A 203 2.25 -8.87 -1.46
C LEU A 203 1.94 -9.21 -2.92
N LEU A 204 0.66 -9.13 -3.31
CA LEU A 204 0.25 -9.28 -4.70
C LEU A 204 0.81 -8.16 -5.59
N GLY A 205 0.83 -6.91 -5.10
CA GLY A 205 1.47 -5.79 -5.80
C GLY A 205 2.96 -6.02 -6.05
N MET A 206 3.70 -6.48 -5.04
CA MET A 206 5.11 -6.86 -5.19
C MET A 206 5.29 -7.99 -6.22
N LYS A 207 4.42 -8.99 -6.20
CA LYS A 207 4.46 -10.10 -7.16
C LYS A 207 4.16 -9.67 -8.60
N ASN A 208 3.24 -8.74 -8.80
CA ASN A 208 2.83 -8.30 -10.14
C ASN A 208 3.85 -7.36 -10.80
N TYR A 209 4.63 -6.64 -10.01
CA TYR A 209 5.62 -5.68 -10.50
C TYR A 209 7.01 -6.01 -9.94
N PRO A 210 7.56 -7.19 -10.25
CA PRO A 210 8.85 -7.63 -9.72
C PRO A 210 9.98 -6.69 -10.12
N ASP A 211 9.93 -6.12 -11.33
CA ASP A 211 11.01 -5.27 -11.87
C ASP A 211 11.03 -3.84 -11.29
N ASN A 212 9.94 -3.39 -10.63
CA ASN A 212 9.90 -2.07 -10.02
C ASN A 212 10.63 -2.06 -8.66
N LEU A 213 11.91 -1.69 -8.70
CA LEU A 213 12.79 -1.56 -7.53
C LEU A 213 12.20 -0.72 -6.39
N GLU A 214 11.57 0.43 -6.69
CA GLU A 214 11.01 1.31 -5.65
C GLU A 214 9.80 0.66 -4.99
N LEU A 215 8.92 0.02 -5.77
CA LEU A 215 7.77 -0.71 -5.25
C LEU A 215 8.21 -1.88 -4.36
N GLN A 216 9.22 -2.65 -4.78
CA GLN A 216 9.78 -3.73 -3.94
C GLN A 216 10.33 -3.19 -2.62
N CYS A 217 11.12 -2.11 -2.66
CA CYS A 217 11.64 -1.48 -1.45
C CYS A 217 10.54 -0.96 -0.52
N ASP A 218 9.50 -0.33 -1.08
CA ASP A 218 8.38 0.17 -0.30
C ASP A 218 7.55 -0.94 0.31
N GLY A 219 7.29 -2.01 -0.45
CA GLY A 219 6.60 -3.19 0.03
C GLY A 219 7.31 -3.80 1.22
N MET A 220 8.62 -4.01 1.11
CA MET A 220 9.45 -4.47 2.24
C MET A 220 9.48 -3.47 3.40
N SER A 221 9.45 -2.16 3.13
CA SER A 221 9.36 -1.13 4.18
C SER A 221 8.03 -1.20 4.93
N VAL A 222 6.92 -1.52 4.26
CA VAL A 222 5.65 -1.81 4.94
C VAL A 222 5.83 -3.00 5.88
N LEU A 223 6.41 -4.12 5.41
CA LEU A 223 6.63 -5.30 6.25
C LEU A 223 7.48 -4.99 7.49
N CYS A 224 8.56 -4.22 7.34
CA CYS A 224 9.38 -3.76 8.46
C CYS A 224 8.56 -2.93 9.46
N ASN A 225 7.81 -1.93 8.97
CA ASN A 225 7.02 -1.05 9.84
C ASN A 225 5.91 -1.82 10.57
N LEU A 226 5.27 -2.78 9.91
CA LEU A 226 4.26 -3.65 10.50
C LEU A 226 4.84 -4.55 11.59
N GLY A 227 6.00 -5.17 11.33
CA GLY A 227 6.65 -6.10 12.27
C GLY A 227 7.35 -5.42 13.44
N HIS A 228 7.70 -4.14 13.33
CA HIS A 228 8.36 -3.39 14.41
C HIS A 228 7.49 -3.34 15.66
N GLU A 229 8.01 -3.90 16.76
CA GLU A 229 7.35 -4.02 18.07
C GLU A 229 5.99 -4.73 18.04
N SER A 230 5.76 -5.65 17.09
CA SER A 230 4.51 -6.42 17.01
C SER A 230 4.75 -7.86 16.57
N ASP A 231 4.85 -8.77 17.54
CA ASP A 231 4.99 -10.21 17.26
C ASP A 231 3.76 -10.78 16.54
N THR A 232 2.57 -10.26 16.83
CA THR A 232 1.35 -10.59 16.09
C THR A 232 1.50 -10.29 14.61
N ASN A 233 2.03 -9.12 14.25
CA ASN A 233 2.25 -8.77 12.84
C ASN A 233 3.41 -9.56 12.22
N LYS A 234 4.51 -9.81 12.95
CA LYS A 234 5.59 -10.68 12.44
C LYS A 234 5.06 -12.07 12.05
N ARG A 235 4.25 -12.68 12.92
CA ARG A 235 3.58 -13.96 12.63
C ARG A 235 2.62 -13.85 11.45
N LEU A 236 1.83 -12.78 11.37
CA LEU A 236 0.89 -12.55 10.26
C LEU A 236 1.63 -12.42 8.91
N ILE A 237 2.73 -11.67 8.87
CA ILE A 237 3.59 -11.52 7.69
C ILE A 237 4.14 -12.89 7.25
N ALA A 238 4.66 -13.67 8.20
CA ALA A 238 5.17 -15.01 7.91
C ALA A 238 4.07 -15.96 7.39
N GLN A 239 2.88 -15.91 7.98
CA GLN A 239 1.74 -16.76 7.58
C GLN A 239 1.21 -16.43 6.18
N ARG A 240 1.16 -15.15 5.81
CA ARG A 240 0.61 -14.68 4.53
C ARG A 240 1.61 -14.68 3.37
N GLY A 241 2.80 -15.25 3.54
CA GLY A 241 3.80 -15.37 2.47
C GLY A 241 4.67 -14.12 2.26
N GLY A 242 4.75 -13.25 3.28
CA GLY A 242 5.62 -12.07 3.23
C GLY A 242 7.11 -12.44 3.19
N VAL A 243 7.51 -13.54 3.84
CA VAL A 243 8.89 -14.07 3.74
C VAL A 243 9.20 -14.44 2.29
N SER A 244 8.37 -15.27 1.66
CA SER A 244 8.56 -15.68 0.26
C SER A 244 8.64 -14.47 -0.68
N SER A 245 7.78 -13.46 -0.49
CA SER A 245 7.80 -12.22 -1.30
C SER A 245 9.11 -11.43 -1.15
N VAL A 246 9.72 -11.42 0.05
CA VAL A 246 11.05 -10.80 0.25
C VAL A 246 12.13 -11.58 -0.47
N LEU A 247 12.06 -12.92 -0.45
CA LEU A 247 13.05 -13.78 -1.12
C LEU A 247 12.95 -13.66 -2.64
N ASP A 248 11.74 -13.63 -3.20
CA ASP A 248 11.50 -13.38 -4.62
C ASP A 248 12.12 -12.04 -5.06
N ALA A 249 12.00 -10.99 -4.23
CA ALA A 249 12.63 -9.70 -4.51
C ALA A 249 14.16 -9.77 -4.44
N MET A 250 14.73 -10.53 -3.51
CA MET A 250 16.19 -10.75 -3.44
C MET A 250 16.70 -11.49 -4.67
N GLU A 251 15.98 -12.52 -5.14
CA GLU A 251 16.36 -13.33 -6.30
C GLU A 251 16.22 -12.54 -7.61
N GLY A 252 15.15 -11.76 -7.77
CA GLY A 252 14.96 -10.90 -8.95
C GLY A 252 15.99 -9.78 -9.07
N HIS A 253 16.60 -9.36 -7.94
CA HIS A 253 17.47 -8.18 -7.87
C HIS A 253 18.81 -8.46 -7.19
N LEU A 254 19.50 -9.53 -7.59
CA LEU A 254 20.80 -9.93 -7.02
C LEU A 254 21.85 -8.81 -7.07
N GLY A 255 21.86 -7.99 -8.11
CA GLY A 255 22.81 -6.88 -8.29
C GLY A 255 22.43 -5.58 -7.55
N SER A 256 21.25 -5.50 -6.92
CA SER A 256 20.77 -4.28 -6.29
C SER A 256 21.07 -4.27 -4.80
N LEU A 257 22.12 -3.54 -4.39
CA LEU A 257 22.43 -3.32 -2.98
C LEU A 257 21.22 -2.79 -2.20
N LYS A 258 20.45 -1.88 -2.81
CA LYS A 258 19.26 -1.29 -2.18
C LYS A 258 18.23 -2.37 -1.80
N ILE A 259 17.96 -3.32 -2.70
CA ILE A 259 17.02 -4.42 -2.45
C ILE A 259 17.60 -5.38 -1.43
N GLN A 260 18.84 -5.84 -1.60
CA GLN A 260 19.45 -6.80 -0.68
C GLN A 260 19.51 -6.26 0.75
N ARG A 261 19.87 -4.98 0.93
CA ARG A 261 19.91 -4.34 2.24
C ARG A 261 18.52 -4.24 2.86
N GLN A 262 17.52 -3.81 2.08
CA GLN A 262 16.15 -3.69 2.56
C GLN A 262 15.54 -5.06 2.89
N ALA A 263 15.86 -6.09 2.12
CA ALA A 263 15.42 -7.45 2.35
C ALA A 263 16.05 -8.05 3.62
N CYS A 264 17.36 -7.84 3.83
CA CYS A 264 18.03 -8.23 5.08
C CYS A 264 17.36 -7.54 6.29
N TRP A 265 16.99 -6.26 6.19
CA TRP A 265 16.22 -5.58 7.24
C TRP A 265 14.85 -6.23 7.45
N ALA A 266 14.10 -6.52 6.38
CA ALA A 266 12.79 -7.15 6.48
C ALA A 266 12.88 -8.54 7.16
N LEU A 267 13.82 -9.38 6.74
CA LEU A 267 14.03 -10.70 7.33
C LEU A 267 14.51 -10.62 8.78
N LEU A 268 15.40 -9.67 9.12
CA LEU A 268 15.75 -9.31 10.49
C LEU A 268 14.49 -9.07 11.34
N THR A 269 13.59 -8.22 10.84
CA THR A 269 12.42 -7.76 11.59
C THR A 269 11.44 -8.91 11.82
N VAL A 270 11.17 -9.66 10.77
CA VAL A 270 10.25 -10.81 10.81
C VAL A 270 10.80 -11.93 11.69
N ALA A 271 12.11 -12.23 11.61
CA ALA A 271 12.75 -13.26 12.43
C ALA A 271 12.82 -12.92 13.92
N GLY A 272 12.43 -11.70 14.34
CA GLY A 272 12.35 -11.32 15.75
C GLY A 272 11.20 -11.98 16.53
N ASP A 273 10.46 -12.92 15.95
CA ASP A 273 9.49 -13.80 16.61
C ASP A 273 9.85 -15.27 16.31
N GLU A 274 9.70 -16.18 17.27
CA GLU A 274 10.13 -17.58 17.11
C GLU A 274 9.42 -18.32 15.96
N VAL A 275 8.10 -18.12 15.81
CA VAL A 275 7.31 -18.82 14.78
C VAL A 275 7.69 -18.26 13.41
N ALA A 276 7.82 -16.95 13.32
CA ALA A 276 8.26 -16.28 12.10
C ALA A 276 9.72 -16.63 11.74
N ALA A 277 10.62 -16.79 12.71
CA ALA A 277 12.00 -17.25 12.50
C ALA A 277 12.06 -18.65 11.88
N LYS A 278 11.21 -19.58 12.34
CA LYS A 278 11.07 -20.91 11.73
C LYS A 278 10.63 -20.80 10.27
N ARG A 279 9.71 -19.86 9.97
CA ARG A 279 9.28 -19.60 8.59
C ARG A 279 10.41 -19.03 7.73
N VAL A 280 11.16 -18.05 8.24
CA VAL A 280 12.34 -17.49 7.55
C VAL A 280 13.35 -18.58 7.20
N ALA A 281 13.63 -19.51 8.12
CA ALA A 281 14.55 -20.61 7.83
C ALA A 281 14.00 -21.63 6.82
N SER A 282 12.74 -22.05 6.97
CA SER A 282 12.11 -23.05 6.10
C SER A 282 11.89 -22.56 4.66
N ASP A 283 11.64 -21.27 4.47
CA ASP A 283 11.50 -20.67 3.14
C ASP A 283 12.86 -20.40 2.45
N GLY A 284 13.99 -20.69 3.11
CA GLY A 284 15.34 -20.51 2.53
C GLY A 284 16.01 -19.16 2.84
N GLY A 285 15.45 -18.36 3.75
CA GLY A 285 15.95 -17.03 4.08
C GLY A 285 17.37 -17.00 4.66
N VAL A 286 17.81 -18.06 5.36
CA VAL A 286 19.21 -18.16 5.82
C VAL A 286 20.18 -18.16 4.63
N GLY A 287 19.90 -18.96 3.60
CA GLY A 287 20.74 -19.02 2.40
C GLY A 287 20.74 -17.70 1.63
N ALA A 288 19.57 -17.07 1.48
CA ALA A 288 19.44 -15.78 0.80
C ALA A 288 20.23 -14.66 1.50
N VAL A 289 20.15 -14.58 2.84
CA VAL A 289 20.92 -13.60 3.62
C VAL A 289 22.43 -13.83 3.46
N LEU A 290 22.88 -15.07 3.54
CA LEU A 290 24.30 -15.40 3.35
C LEU A 290 24.78 -15.07 1.94
N ALA A 291 24.00 -15.37 0.92
CA ALA A 291 24.31 -15.03 -0.47
C ALA A 291 24.42 -13.51 -0.66
N ALA A 292 23.48 -12.73 -0.10
CA ALA A 292 23.53 -11.27 -0.13
C ALA A 292 24.79 -10.73 0.57
N MET A 293 25.13 -11.27 1.74
CA MET A 293 26.35 -10.89 2.47
C MET A 293 27.63 -11.21 1.71
N VAL A 294 27.68 -12.33 0.99
CA VAL A 294 28.84 -12.68 0.15
C VAL A 294 28.92 -11.75 -1.07
N ASN A 295 27.79 -11.49 -1.73
CA ASN A 295 27.76 -10.65 -2.94
C ASN A 295 28.09 -9.18 -2.64
N PHE A 296 27.75 -8.70 -1.45
CA PHE A 296 27.98 -7.33 -0.99
C PHE A 296 28.91 -7.30 0.23
N GLU A 297 30.03 -8.02 0.16
CA GLU A 297 30.99 -8.13 1.26
C GLU A 297 31.66 -6.80 1.65
N GLY A 298 31.61 -5.79 0.78
CA GLY A 298 32.12 -4.43 1.04
C GLY A 298 31.12 -3.50 1.76
N GLU A 299 29.88 -3.93 1.97
CA GLU A 299 28.79 -3.05 2.42
C GLU A 299 28.47 -3.28 3.90
N GLY A 300 29.07 -2.50 4.78
CA GLY A 300 29.00 -2.68 6.24
C GLY A 300 27.58 -2.74 6.81
N ASP A 301 26.67 -1.87 6.34
CA ASP A 301 25.27 -1.86 6.77
C ASP A 301 24.56 -3.18 6.42
N LEU A 302 24.78 -3.70 5.20
CA LEU A 302 24.20 -4.96 4.76
C LEU A 302 24.75 -6.13 5.59
N GLN A 303 26.06 -6.12 5.89
CA GLN A 303 26.66 -7.13 6.76
C GLN A 303 26.03 -7.10 8.17
N GLY A 304 25.85 -5.92 8.74
CA GLY A 304 25.22 -5.75 10.05
C GLY A 304 23.79 -6.29 10.09
N PHE A 305 22.96 -5.92 9.11
CA PHE A 305 21.58 -6.42 9.01
C PHE A 305 21.53 -7.93 8.75
N GLY A 306 22.41 -8.45 7.88
CA GLY A 306 22.48 -9.87 7.58
C GLY A 306 22.85 -10.72 8.80
N ILE A 307 23.91 -10.33 9.53
CA ILE A 307 24.31 -11.01 10.76
C ILE A 307 23.20 -10.97 11.80
N TRP A 308 22.54 -9.82 11.96
CA TRP A 308 21.45 -9.69 12.92
C TRP A 308 20.23 -10.53 12.51
N ALA A 309 19.90 -10.63 11.23
CA ALA A 309 18.86 -11.55 10.76
C ALA A 309 19.20 -13.02 11.10
N LEU A 310 20.44 -13.45 10.84
CA LEU A 310 20.92 -14.80 11.18
C LEU A 310 20.89 -15.05 12.71
N CYS A 311 21.24 -14.02 13.48
CA CYS A 311 21.16 -14.04 14.94
C CYS A 311 19.72 -14.29 15.39
N ASN A 312 18.75 -13.49 14.92
CA ASN A 312 17.35 -13.66 15.26
C ASN A 312 16.82 -15.06 14.90
N VAL A 313 17.18 -15.59 13.72
CA VAL A 313 16.84 -16.97 13.35
C VAL A 313 17.45 -18.00 14.32
N ALA A 314 18.74 -17.86 14.65
CA ALA A 314 19.42 -18.78 15.56
C ALA A 314 18.86 -18.74 17.00
N PHE A 315 18.37 -17.59 17.46
CA PHE A 315 17.71 -17.47 18.76
C PHE A 315 16.29 -18.05 18.80
N GLY A 316 15.66 -18.28 17.65
CA GLY A 316 14.32 -18.86 17.59
C GLY A 316 14.23 -20.29 18.14
N SER A 317 15.26 -21.14 17.98
CA SER A 317 15.32 -22.46 18.65
C SER A 317 16.71 -23.10 18.56
N GLU A 318 16.95 -24.17 19.32
CA GLU A 318 18.17 -24.99 19.21
C GLU A 318 18.34 -25.63 17.82
N ALA A 319 17.23 -26.07 17.20
CA ALA A 319 17.25 -26.65 15.87
C ALA A 319 17.67 -25.60 14.82
N LEU A 320 17.15 -24.37 14.93
CA LEU A 320 17.53 -23.26 14.07
C LEU A 320 18.97 -22.81 14.30
N ALA A 321 19.44 -22.73 15.54
CA ALA A 321 20.83 -22.43 15.83
C ALA A 321 21.78 -23.43 15.18
N ARG A 322 21.48 -24.73 15.28
CA ARG A 322 22.25 -25.78 14.58
C ARG A 322 22.18 -25.61 13.07
N PHE A 323 20.99 -25.32 12.52
CA PHE A 323 20.81 -25.10 11.10
C PHE A 323 21.65 -23.93 10.59
N VAL A 324 21.59 -22.77 11.25
CA VAL A 324 22.41 -21.59 10.90
C VAL A 324 23.91 -21.92 10.97
N ALA A 325 24.35 -22.64 12.01
CA ALA A 325 25.75 -23.06 12.17
C ALA A 325 26.26 -23.93 11.01
N GLN A 326 25.41 -24.81 10.49
CA GLN A 326 25.77 -25.81 9.48
C GLN A 326 25.67 -25.29 8.04
N ASN A 327 25.11 -24.10 7.83
CA ASN A 327 24.86 -23.52 6.50
C ASN A 327 25.80 -22.36 6.16
N GLY A 328 26.98 -22.25 6.78
CA GLY A 328 28.02 -21.28 6.39
C GLY A 328 27.97 -19.92 7.09
N ALA A 329 27.07 -19.74 8.08
CA ALA A 329 27.01 -18.51 8.85
C ALA A 329 28.30 -18.19 9.65
N PRO A 330 29.01 -19.16 10.27
CA PRO A 330 30.25 -18.86 10.98
C PRO A 330 31.32 -18.22 10.09
N GLU A 331 31.54 -18.77 8.90
CA GLU A 331 32.57 -18.32 7.96
C GLU A 331 32.24 -16.92 7.40
N VAL A 332 30.97 -16.70 7.07
CA VAL A 332 30.49 -15.41 6.56
C VAL A 332 30.55 -14.34 7.65
N ALA A 333 30.15 -14.64 8.89
CA ALA A 333 30.26 -13.71 10.02
C ALA A 333 31.72 -13.36 10.34
N GLN A 334 32.63 -14.33 10.32
CA GLN A 334 34.06 -14.09 10.54
C GLN A 334 34.67 -13.19 9.46
N ARG A 335 34.26 -13.38 8.19
CA ARG A 335 34.67 -12.51 7.08
C ARG A 335 34.14 -11.09 7.25
N ALA A 336 32.89 -10.93 7.67
CA ALA A 336 32.30 -9.63 7.94
C ALA A 336 33.07 -8.88 9.05
N ILE A 337 33.40 -9.56 10.16
CA ILE A 337 34.24 -9.02 11.24
C ILE A 337 35.59 -8.52 10.68
N TYR A 338 36.26 -9.34 9.86
CA TYR A 338 37.57 -9.01 9.31
C TYR A 338 37.54 -7.78 8.38
N LYS A 339 36.52 -7.67 7.53
CA LYS A 339 36.40 -6.56 6.57
C LYS A 339 35.85 -5.27 7.19
N HIS A 340 35.05 -5.37 8.25
CA HIS A 340 34.33 -4.24 8.84
C HIS A 340 34.63 -4.04 10.34
N PRO A 341 35.91 -3.94 10.76
CA PRO A 341 36.26 -3.87 12.18
C PRO A 341 35.76 -2.60 12.89
N GLY A 342 35.39 -1.56 12.13
CA GLY A 342 34.86 -0.30 12.66
C GLY A 342 33.34 -0.23 12.77
N VAL A 343 32.60 -1.22 12.24
CA VAL A 343 31.13 -1.22 12.23
C VAL A 343 30.63 -1.93 13.48
N LYS A 344 30.14 -1.16 14.46
CA LYS A 344 29.75 -1.68 15.79
C LYS A 344 28.69 -2.78 15.70
N GLU A 345 27.69 -2.60 14.85
CA GLU A 345 26.61 -3.56 14.64
C GLU A 345 27.13 -4.90 14.14
N VAL A 346 28.07 -4.88 13.18
CA VAL A 346 28.73 -6.10 12.65
C VAL A 346 29.46 -6.82 13.78
N MET A 347 30.31 -6.11 14.53
CA MET A 347 31.12 -6.69 15.59
C MET A 347 30.25 -7.30 16.70
N SER A 348 29.34 -6.50 17.26
CA SER A 348 28.49 -6.92 18.38
C SER A 348 27.57 -8.08 18.02
N LYS A 349 26.91 -8.02 16.85
CA LYS A 349 25.98 -9.08 16.44
C LYS A 349 26.69 -10.34 15.98
N ALA A 350 27.89 -10.23 15.41
CA ALA A 350 28.66 -11.40 15.01
C ALA A 350 29.17 -12.15 16.25
N GLU A 351 29.65 -11.47 17.28
CA GLU A 351 30.02 -12.10 18.55
C GLU A 351 28.83 -12.83 19.19
N GLU A 352 27.67 -12.18 19.22
CA GLU A 352 26.43 -12.77 19.74
C GLU A 352 26.02 -14.03 18.96
N LEU A 353 26.06 -13.95 17.63
CA LEU A 353 25.77 -15.08 16.74
C LEU A 353 26.76 -16.23 16.97
N MET A 354 28.06 -15.96 16.97
CA MET A 354 29.12 -16.96 17.17
C MET A 354 28.99 -17.66 18.52
N LYS A 355 28.67 -16.91 19.58
CA LYS A 355 28.36 -17.49 20.91
C LYS A 355 27.13 -18.39 20.85
N ARG A 356 26.07 -17.97 20.15
CA ARG A 356 24.81 -18.72 20.03
C ARG A 356 25.00 -20.06 19.32
N ILE A 357 25.82 -20.09 18.27
CA ILE A 357 25.98 -21.25 17.38
C ILE A 357 27.23 -22.09 17.66
N GLY A 358 28.17 -21.59 18.47
CA GLY A 358 29.52 -22.16 18.63
C GLY A 358 29.58 -23.65 18.95
N LYS A 359 28.66 -24.17 19.77
CA LYS A 359 28.61 -25.61 20.11
C LYS A 359 28.23 -26.54 18.94
N TYR A 360 27.76 -25.97 17.83
CA TYR A 360 27.39 -26.70 16.61
C TYR A 360 28.38 -26.51 15.47
N VAL A 361 29.33 -25.59 15.63
CA VAL A 361 30.41 -25.37 14.66
C VAL A 361 31.36 -26.56 14.80
N LYS A 362 31.53 -27.33 13.72
CA LYS A 362 32.53 -28.40 13.71
C LYS A 362 33.91 -27.77 13.94
N PRO A 363 34.80 -28.36 14.75
CA PRO A 363 36.18 -27.91 14.80
C PRO A 363 36.76 -28.04 13.39
N THR A 364 36.94 -26.91 12.70
CA THR A 364 37.60 -26.90 11.41
C THR A 364 39.08 -27.15 11.66
N ASN A 365 39.63 -28.23 11.09
CA ASN A 365 41.06 -28.57 11.04
C ASN A 365 41.88 -27.59 10.16
N THR A 366 41.61 -26.28 10.27
CA THR A 366 42.30 -25.23 9.54
C THR A 366 42.39 -23.97 10.38
N ILE A 367 43.12 -24.04 11.51
CA ILE A 367 43.83 -22.90 12.06
C ILE A 367 45.28 -23.34 12.18
N GLY A 368 45.98 -23.26 11.05
CA GLY A 368 47.33 -23.75 10.88
C GLY A 368 48.06 -22.96 9.81
N LYS A 369 48.20 -21.65 10.05
CA LYS A 369 49.27 -20.71 9.65
C LYS A 369 48.72 -19.40 9.06
N PRO A 370 49.32 -18.26 9.44
CA PRO A 370 49.14 -17.02 8.70
C PRO A 370 49.64 -17.24 7.28
N ILE A 371 48.87 -16.80 6.29
CA ILE A 371 49.37 -16.62 4.93
C ILE A 371 50.43 -15.52 5.02
N GLN A 372 51.70 -15.92 5.12
CA GLN A 372 52.81 -15.02 4.88
C GLN A 372 52.73 -14.60 3.42
N GLN A 373 52.63 -13.29 3.21
CA GLN A 373 52.74 -12.64 1.91
C GLN A 373 54.08 -13.03 1.28
N SER A 374 54.04 -13.54 0.05
CA SER A 374 55.18 -13.64 -0.87
C SER A 374 54.97 -12.67 -2.01
#